data_AF-A0A8S1Q234-F1
#
_entry.id   AF-A0A8S1Q234-F1
#
_cell.length_a   1.000
_cell.length_b   1.000
_cell.length_c   1.000
_cell.angle_alpha   90.00
_cell.angle_beta   90.00
_cell.angle_gamma   90.00
#
_symmetry.space_group_name_H-M   'P 1'
#
loop_
_entity.id
_entity.type
_entity.pdbx_description
1 polymer ?
#
loop_
_entity_poly.entity_id
_entity_poly.type
_entity_poly.pdbx_seq_one_letter_code
_entity_poly.pdbx_strand_id
1 'polypeptide(L)'
;MEEYKLLDDLKGIQCYFKHKNPQNFYVLFDKTVKGKDKIRCEQCIKYDEKNAIELVQILEEFNQEKNSQHDQLSEMVVEKIKMIEQLQSKITNLKTCVIQKFDSFLNFSFDQKDFLVKLIKEKEQFNFDQFFDYLDDKSQIAKNSKKDMMKIMQTERGMIDKLEISYKQIMEMVKKEQIIEENYNKITQSRQDINALYQSRILSQKTQEDISYNNQINQQKLKYRLLQEIKQSEFCYSMTFNQDETLLAAGFSNSIKLWKFNMGQLTQHYILLQGKSDIDIPTCLTFSKKSNDIYSGSYSGQINFWREINQNRWEIFFTSTIHQGLITCLILNQKEDEIITSGSDKLIIVLKNNQQEKKVSQYELKQHQKVVFSISLNQSETQLVSSSLDQQLIIWEKNSKQIYEFKYVIQKSINDFGHRVCFLNDNFIVWQQNKDGTTHVFQKENGRFKQKPENKIVLDHSEGEDGQFLFPIIYNKEKQILILKYSNSIYIFKNHEDQQFKLEAKINCSSNSIYGCMTKDSKYLIYWDCSLQLFNIQEFNYQ
;
A
#
# COMPACT_ATOMS: atom_id res chain seq x y z
N MET A 1 -10.65 16.79 29.79
CA MET A 1 -12.05 16.53 30.16
C MET A 1 -12.84 17.76 29.77
N GLU A 2 -13.18 17.87 28.49
CA GLU A 2 -14.22 18.80 28.05
C GLU A 2 -15.54 18.03 28.19
N GLU A 3 -16.47 18.54 29.00
CA GLU A 3 -17.83 18.00 29.07
C GLU A 3 -18.47 18.16 27.69
N TYR A 4 -18.77 17.03 27.03
CA TYR A 4 -19.53 17.03 25.80
C TYR A 4 -20.94 17.52 26.07
N LYS A 5 -21.20 18.79 25.77
CA LYS A 5 -22.55 19.31 25.60
C LYS A 5 -23.10 18.83 24.26
N LEU A 6 -24.34 18.34 24.27
CA LEU A 6 -25.09 17.99 23.07
C LEU A 6 -25.05 19.17 22.08
N LEU A 7 -24.74 18.88 20.82
CA LEU A 7 -24.69 19.86 19.73
C LEU A 7 -26.09 20.29 19.24
N ASP A 8 -27.16 19.76 19.82
CA ASP A 8 -28.52 20.21 19.57
C ASP A 8 -29.02 20.96 20.82
N ASP A 9 -29.00 22.30 20.76
CA ASP A 9 -29.88 23.11 21.57
C ASP A 9 -31.30 22.51 21.43
N LEU A 10 -32.05 22.35 22.53
CA LEU A 10 -33.49 21.96 22.50
C LEU A 10 -34.35 22.93 21.63
N LYS A 11 -33.76 24.01 21.13
CA LYS A 11 -34.28 24.94 20.12
C LYS A 11 -34.51 24.21 18.80
N GLY A 12 -35.71 23.66 18.65
CA GLY A 12 -36.15 22.99 17.42
C GLY A 12 -37.05 21.80 17.67
N ILE A 13 -37.14 21.35 18.93
CA ILE A 13 -38.08 20.31 19.31
C ILE A 13 -39.50 20.89 19.25
N GLN A 14 -40.34 20.26 18.43
CA GLN A 14 -41.76 20.60 18.31
C GLN A 14 -42.58 19.38 18.69
N CYS A 15 -43.70 19.63 19.37
CA CYS A 15 -44.71 18.59 19.54
C CYS A 15 -45.20 18.14 18.16
N TYR A 16 -45.48 16.86 17.99
CA TYR A 16 -46.06 16.33 16.74
C TYR A 16 -47.28 17.12 16.25
N PHE A 17 -48.18 17.50 17.17
CA PHE A 17 -49.37 18.31 16.86
C PHE A 17 -49.09 19.82 16.78
N LYS A 18 -47.83 20.24 16.89
CA LYS A 18 -47.36 21.63 16.78
C LYS A 18 -48.10 22.61 17.71
N HIS A 19 -48.42 22.18 18.92
CA HIS A 19 -48.93 23.08 19.97
C HIS A 19 -47.96 24.25 20.18
N LYS A 20 -48.51 25.46 20.35
CA LYS A 20 -47.73 26.67 20.54
C LYS A 20 -47.23 26.75 21.99
N ASN A 21 -45.94 27.03 22.18
CA ASN A 21 -45.25 27.19 23.47
C ASN A 21 -45.50 26.06 24.50
N PRO A 22 -45.15 24.80 24.18
CA PRO A 22 -45.12 23.74 25.19
C PRO A 22 -44.03 24.02 26.23
N GLN A 23 -44.33 23.84 27.53
CA GLN A 23 -43.31 23.98 28.59
C GLN A 23 -42.46 22.71 28.70
N ASN A 24 -43.11 21.54 28.72
CA ASN A 24 -42.45 20.24 28.86
C ASN A 24 -42.71 19.33 27.65
N PHE A 25 -41.70 18.51 27.32
CA PHE A 25 -41.75 17.49 26.29
C PHE A 25 -41.56 16.10 26.87
N TYR A 26 -42.24 15.13 26.27
CA TYR A 26 -42.25 13.74 26.67
C TYR A 26 -42.09 12.85 25.45
N VAL A 27 -41.56 11.65 25.66
CA VAL A 27 -41.41 10.62 24.63
C VAL A 27 -42.42 9.51 24.89
N LEU A 28 -43.27 9.24 23.91
CA LEU A 28 -44.20 8.10 23.95
C LEU A 28 -43.47 6.78 23.70
N PHE A 29 -43.69 5.80 24.57
CA PHE A 29 -43.23 4.41 24.41
C PHE A 29 -44.23 3.56 23.61
N ASP A 30 -44.71 4.09 22.50
CA ASP A 30 -45.47 3.33 21.51
C ASP A 30 -44.52 2.78 20.45
N LYS A 31 -44.56 1.46 20.23
CA LYS A 31 -43.74 0.77 19.20
C LYS A 31 -44.18 1.09 17.78
N THR A 32 -45.39 1.61 17.59
CA THR A 32 -45.95 1.95 16.28
C THR A 32 -45.49 3.32 15.77
N VAL A 33 -45.04 4.19 16.68
CA VAL A 33 -44.57 5.55 16.37
C VAL A 33 -43.04 5.55 16.28
N LYS A 34 -42.46 6.23 15.28
CA LYS A 34 -41.00 6.23 15.04
C LYS A 34 -40.43 7.66 14.98
N GLY A 35 -39.15 7.79 15.30
CA GLY A 35 -38.41 9.05 15.16
C GLY A 35 -38.97 10.20 15.99
N LYS A 36 -38.88 11.43 15.46
CA LYS A 36 -39.32 12.67 16.13
C LYS A 36 -40.83 12.70 16.41
N ASP A 37 -41.61 11.84 15.75
CA ASP A 37 -43.05 11.72 15.95
C ASP A 37 -43.43 11.10 17.30
N LYS A 38 -42.46 10.60 18.08
CA LYS A 38 -42.69 10.18 19.48
C LYS A 38 -42.83 11.35 20.46
N ILE A 39 -42.41 12.55 20.06
CA ILE A 39 -42.34 13.70 20.96
C ILE A 39 -43.74 14.31 21.14
N ARG A 40 -44.19 14.38 22.38
CA ARG A 40 -45.46 14.99 22.80
C ARG A 40 -45.18 16.10 23.79
N CYS A 41 -46.07 17.09 23.84
CA CYS A 41 -46.06 18.08 24.91
C CYS A 41 -47.02 17.67 26.02
N GLU A 42 -46.91 18.33 27.18
CA GLU A 42 -47.80 18.19 28.33
C GLU A 42 -49.31 18.22 27.97
N GLN A 43 -49.69 19.05 27.00
CA GLN A 43 -51.10 19.19 26.57
C GLN A 43 -51.62 17.93 25.87
N CYS A 44 -50.74 17.15 25.23
CA CYS A 44 -51.10 15.92 24.54
C CYS A 44 -51.24 14.72 25.47
N ILE A 45 -50.63 14.77 26.67
CA ILE A 45 -50.51 13.61 27.56
C ILE A 45 -51.57 13.58 28.65
N LYS A 46 -52.40 14.62 28.77
CA LYS A 46 -53.50 14.74 29.75
C LYS A 46 -54.50 13.56 29.81
N TYR A 47 -54.45 12.62 28.87
CA TYR A 47 -55.30 11.43 28.84
C TYR A 47 -54.55 10.09 28.71
N ASP A 48 -53.20 10.09 28.67
CA ASP A 48 -52.40 8.87 28.38
C ASP A 48 -51.07 8.85 29.17
N GLU A 49 -51.14 9.14 30.47
CA GLU A 49 -49.98 9.26 31.37
C GLU A 49 -49.19 7.96 31.56
N LYS A 50 -49.75 6.80 31.21
CA LYS A 50 -49.15 5.49 31.55
C LYS A 50 -47.99 5.07 30.65
N ASN A 51 -47.76 5.72 29.51
CA ASN A 51 -46.75 5.32 28.50
C ASN A 51 -45.84 6.46 28.01
N ALA A 52 -45.63 7.51 28.82
CA ALA A 52 -44.79 8.65 28.45
C ALA A 52 -43.74 8.95 29.55
N ILE A 53 -42.48 9.16 29.16
CA ILE A 53 -41.41 9.62 30.07
C ILE A 53 -40.96 11.00 29.61
N GLU A 54 -40.60 11.86 30.56
CA GLU A 54 -40.10 13.20 30.29
C GLU A 54 -38.79 13.15 29.49
N LEU A 55 -38.71 13.94 28.42
CA LEU A 55 -37.57 13.92 27.50
C LEU A 55 -36.25 14.28 28.20
N VAL A 56 -36.32 15.17 29.20
CA VAL A 56 -35.14 15.60 29.98
C VAL A 56 -34.54 14.41 30.72
N GLN A 57 -35.37 13.59 31.37
CA GLN A 57 -34.91 12.42 32.11
C GLN A 57 -34.25 11.38 31.19
N ILE A 58 -34.82 11.13 30.00
CA ILE A 58 -34.24 10.21 29.01
C ILE A 58 -32.89 10.74 28.52
N LEU A 59 -32.76 12.06 28.30
CA LEU A 59 -31.51 12.67 27.86
C LEU A 59 -30.43 12.58 28.94
N GLU A 60 -30.78 12.73 30.21
CA GLU A 60 -29.85 12.56 31.33
C GLU A 60 -29.35 11.10 31.44
N GLU A 61 -30.25 10.12 31.39
CA GLU A 61 -29.89 8.69 31.41
C GLU A 61 -29.02 8.31 30.20
N PHE A 62 -29.38 8.77 29.00
CA PHE A 62 -28.60 8.54 27.79
C PHE A 62 -27.20 9.16 27.85
N ASN A 63 -27.07 10.37 28.40
CA ASN A 63 -25.78 11.03 28.56
C ASN A 63 -24.90 10.31 29.59
N GLN A 64 -25.47 9.83 30.70
CA GLN A 64 -24.74 9.05 31.69
C GLN A 64 -24.21 7.74 31.10
N GLU A 65 -25.04 7.02 30.35
CA GLU A 65 -24.63 5.76 29.71
C GLU A 65 -23.56 6.00 28.64
N LYS A 66 -23.71 7.03 27.80
CA LYS A 66 -22.74 7.41 26.78
C LYS A 66 -21.39 7.83 27.37
N ASN A 67 -21.40 8.64 28.43
CA ASN A 67 -20.18 9.10 29.08
C ASN A 67 -19.45 7.93 29.77
N SER A 68 -20.18 7.05 30.48
CA SER A 68 -19.59 5.86 31.10
C SER A 68 -18.92 4.93 30.08
N GLN A 69 -19.56 4.72 28.93
CA GLN A 69 -18.98 3.92 27.85
C GLN A 69 -17.76 4.58 27.20
N HIS A 70 -17.76 5.91 27.07
CA HIS A 70 -16.62 6.66 26.53
C HIS A 70 -15.43 6.60 27.49
N ASP A 71 -15.65 6.76 28.79
CA ASP A 71 -14.59 6.74 29.79
C ASP A 71 -13.89 5.38 29.86
N GLN A 72 -14.66 4.28 29.81
CA GLN A 72 -14.11 2.92 29.73
C GLN A 72 -13.27 2.71 28.46
N LEU A 73 -13.74 3.21 27.31
CA LEU A 73 -13.00 3.10 26.06
C LEU A 73 -11.71 3.93 26.09
N SER A 74 -11.79 5.14 26.65
CA SER A 74 -10.66 6.06 26.78
C SER A 74 -9.57 5.48 27.68
N GLU A 75 -9.93 4.90 28.81
CA GLU A 75 -8.99 4.26 29.73
C GLU A 75 -8.27 3.08 29.07
N MET A 76 -9.02 2.21 28.38
CA MET A 76 -8.46 1.11 27.60
C MET A 76 -7.50 1.59 26.52
N VAL A 77 -7.85 2.62 25.75
CA VAL A 77 -6.99 3.16 24.68
C VAL A 77 -5.70 3.74 25.24
N VAL A 78 -5.77 4.49 26.35
CA VAL A 78 -4.60 5.09 27.01
C VAL A 78 -3.63 4.03 27.52
N GLU A 79 -4.12 2.95 28.13
CA GLU A 79 -3.26 1.84 28.56
C GLU A 79 -2.53 1.18 27.39
N LYS A 80 -3.22 1.00 26.25
CA LYS A 80 -2.61 0.37 25.06
C LYS A 80 -1.59 1.28 24.38
N ILE A 81 -1.82 2.60 24.35
CA ILE A 81 -0.83 3.58 23.88
C ILE A 81 0.47 3.44 24.69
N LYS A 82 0.38 3.38 26.03
CA LYS A 82 1.54 3.19 26.89
C LYS A 82 2.30 1.89 26.59
N MET A 83 1.60 0.79 26.31
CA MET A 83 2.25 -0.48 25.92
C MET A 83 3.01 -0.35 24.59
N ILE A 84 2.44 0.34 23.60
CA ILE A 84 3.08 0.58 22.30
C ILE A 84 4.33 1.43 22.46
N GLU A 85 4.27 2.50 23.25
CA GLU A 85 5.41 3.37 23.53
C GLU A 85 6.56 2.60 24.22
N GLN A 86 6.24 1.71 25.17
CA GLN A 86 7.25 0.84 25.80
C GLN A 86 7.91 -0.11 24.81
N LEU A 87 7.16 -0.63 23.84
CA LEU A 87 7.70 -1.49 22.79
C LEU A 87 8.56 -0.72 21.80
N GLN A 88 8.12 0.47 21.39
CA GLN A 88 8.91 1.37 20.56
C GLN A 88 10.25 1.69 21.21
N SER A 89 10.26 1.98 22.53
CA SER A 89 11.51 2.18 23.28
C SER A 89 12.41 0.94 23.26
N LYS A 90 11.85 -0.26 23.52
CA LYS A 90 12.63 -1.52 23.50
C LYS A 90 13.23 -1.83 22.12
N ILE A 91 12.46 -1.65 21.06
CA ILE A 91 12.92 -1.85 19.66
C ILE A 91 13.99 -0.83 19.32
N THR A 92 13.82 0.44 19.72
CA THR A 92 14.81 1.49 19.49
C THR A 92 16.12 1.18 20.20
N ASN A 93 16.07 0.73 21.46
CA ASN A 93 17.26 0.32 22.21
C ASN A 93 17.96 -0.88 21.56
N LEU A 94 17.20 -1.88 21.10
CA LEU A 94 17.75 -3.02 20.36
C LEU A 94 18.44 -2.57 19.06
N LYS A 95 17.78 -1.71 18.28
CA LYS A 95 18.32 -1.14 17.04
C LYS A 95 19.62 -0.40 17.29
N THR A 96 19.66 0.48 18.29
CA THR A 96 20.89 1.22 18.65
C THR A 96 22.01 0.28 19.08
N CYS A 97 21.71 -0.74 19.88
CA CYS A 97 22.70 -1.73 20.31
C CYS A 97 23.29 -2.54 19.14
N VAL A 98 22.44 -2.95 18.20
CA VAL A 98 22.84 -3.66 16.97
C VAL A 98 23.72 -2.77 16.09
N ILE A 99 23.32 -1.51 15.87
CA ILE A 99 24.10 -0.54 15.08
C ILE A 99 25.49 -0.32 15.71
N GLN A 100 25.56 -0.04 17.02
CA GLN A 100 26.83 0.17 17.72
C GLN A 100 27.79 -1.02 17.59
N LYS A 101 27.26 -2.25 17.54
CA LYS A 101 28.07 -3.46 17.38
C LYS A 101 28.55 -3.64 15.94
N PHE A 102 27.71 -3.34 14.94
CA PHE A 102 28.15 -3.31 13.54
C PHE A 102 29.21 -2.24 13.29
N ASP A 103 29.06 -1.05 13.88
CA ASP A 103 30.05 0.02 13.77
C ASP A 103 31.38 -0.37 14.43
N SER A 104 31.34 -0.99 15.62
CA SER A 104 32.54 -1.53 16.28
C SER A 104 33.24 -2.59 15.43
N PHE A 105 32.47 -3.42 14.71
CA PHE A 105 33.01 -4.45 13.84
C PHE A 105 33.63 -3.87 12.56
N LEU A 106 32.96 -2.90 11.94
CA LEU A 106 33.47 -2.18 10.77
C LEU A 106 34.78 -1.45 11.10
N ASN A 107 34.84 -0.75 12.22
CA ASN A 107 36.06 -0.06 12.67
C ASN A 107 37.20 -1.04 12.88
N PHE A 108 36.96 -2.18 13.55
CA PHE A 108 37.98 -3.21 13.70
C PHE A 108 38.45 -3.78 12.35
N SER A 109 37.54 -3.98 11.40
CA SER A 109 37.88 -4.45 10.04
C SER A 109 38.75 -3.44 9.29
N PHE A 110 38.45 -2.14 9.39
CA PHE A 110 39.27 -1.07 8.81
C PHE A 110 40.66 -1.00 9.44
N ASP A 111 40.76 -1.03 10.77
CA ASP A 111 42.05 -1.01 11.49
C ASP A 111 42.97 -2.15 11.05
N GLN A 112 42.40 -3.35 10.85
CA GLN A 112 43.16 -4.52 10.41
C GLN A 112 43.58 -4.44 8.94
N LYS A 113 42.70 -3.94 8.06
CA LYS A 113 43.05 -3.67 6.66
C LYS A 113 44.22 -2.70 6.58
N ASP A 114 44.18 -1.63 7.36
CA ASP A 114 45.24 -0.62 7.39
C ASP A 114 46.55 -1.20 7.93
N PHE A 115 46.49 -2.08 8.93
CA PHE A 115 47.65 -2.82 9.43
C PHE A 115 48.27 -3.70 8.33
N LEU A 116 47.48 -4.47 7.58
CA LEU A 116 47.96 -5.31 6.48
C LEU A 116 48.58 -4.48 5.34
N VAL A 117 47.94 -3.36 4.98
CA VAL A 117 48.47 -2.42 3.98
C VAL A 117 49.80 -1.83 4.44
N LYS A 118 49.95 -1.47 5.72
CA LYS A 118 51.22 -0.98 6.28
C LYS A 118 52.31 -2.04 6.20
N LEU A 119 51.99 -3.29 6.50
CA LEU A 119 52.93 -4.41 6.47
C LEU A 119 53.43 -4.72 5.05
N ILE A 120 52.57 -4.56 4.05
CA ILE A 120 52.95 -4.64 2.62
C ILE A 120 53.87 -3.47 2.25
N LYS A 121 53.51 -2.24 2.62
CA LYS A 121 54.32 -1.04 2.31
C LYS A 121 55.71 -1.07 2.94
N GLU A 122 55.83 -1.58 4.16
CA GLU A 122 57.12 -1.79 4.83
C GLU A 122 57.99 -2.84 4.10
N LYS A 123 57.38 -3.77 3.36
CA LYS A 123 58.08 -4.81 2.59
C LYS A 123 58.41 -4.41 1.15
N GLU A 124 57.73 -3.42 0.59
CA GLU A 124 58.03 -2.85 -0.73
C GLU A 124 59.24 -1.90 -0.72
N GLN A 125 59.71 -1.46 0.46
CA GLN A 125 60.95 -0.70 0.59
C GLN A 125 62.17 -1.62 0.46
N PHE A 126 62.57 -1.88 -0.78
CA PHE A 126 63.82 -2.58 -1.10
C PHE A 126 64.98 -1.57 -1.08
N ASN A 127 65.84 -1.62 -0.07
CA ASN A 127 67.08 -0.81 -0.06
C ASN A 127 68.23 -1.62 -0.67
N PHE A 128 69.14 -0.94 -1.39
CA PHE A 128 70.26 -1.55 -2.13
C PHE A 128 71.19 -2.41 -1.26
N ASP A 129 71.31 -2.10 0.02
CA ASP A 129 72.11 -2.90 0.96
C ASP A 129 71.53 -4.31 1.20
N GLN A 130 70.19 -4.45 1.19
CA GLN A 130 69.50 -5.75 1.37
C GLN A 130 69.65 -6.68 0.16
N PHE A 131 70.01 -6.15 -1.01
CA PHE A 131 70.27 -6.94 -2.22
C PHE A 131 71.60 -7.71 -2.12
N PHE A 132 72.61 -7.13 -1.46
CA PHE A 132 73.88 -7.80 -1.25
C PHE A 132 73.79 -8.85 -0.14
N ASP A 133 73.09 -8.55 0.96
CA ASP A 133 72.76 -9.56 1.99
C ASP A 133 71.93 -10.73 1.43
N TYR A 134 71.11 -10.48 0.39
CA TYR A 134 70.34 -11.51 -0.32
C TYR A 134 71.20 -12.48 -1.13
N LEU A 135 72.34 -12.03 -1.63
CA LEU A 135 73.30 -12.87 -2.35
C LEU A 135 74.14 -13.71 -1.39
N ASP A 136 74.40 -13.22 -0.17
CA ASP A 136 75.31 -13.85 0.79
C ASP A 136 74.67 -14.91 1.71
N ASP A 137 73.38 -14.80 2.09
CA ASP A 137 72.76 -15.83 2.95
C ASP A 137 71.25 -16.06 2.72
N LYS A 138 70.95 -16.87 1.69
CA LYS A 138 69.58 -17.34 1.37
C LYS A 138 68.86 -18.01 2.56
N SER A 139 69.59 -18.57 3.52
CA SER A 139 69.01 -19.31 4.64
C SER A 139 68.36 -18.38 5.69
N GLN A 140 68.94 -17.20 5.89
CA GLN A 140 68.47 -16.18 6.83
C GLN A 140 67.17 -15.53 6.35
N ILE A 141 67.05 -15.27 5.04
CA ILE A 141 65.84 -14.71 4.41
C ILE A 141 64.69 -15.70 4.43
N ALA A 142 64.94 -16.99 4.18
CA ALA A 142 63.93 -18.04 4.29
C ALA A 142 63.41 -18.19 5.73
N LYS A 143 64.26 -17.97 6.75
CA LYS A 143 63.83 -17.92 8.15
C LYS A 143 62.98 -16.68 8.47
N ASN A 144 63.37 -15.51 7.97
CA ASN A 144 62.63 -14.27 8.19
C ASN A 144 61.28 -14.27 7.47
N SER A 145 61.20 -14.75 6.22
CA SER A 145 59.94 -14.90 5.49
C SER A 145 59.00 -15.89 6.18
N LYS A 146 59.54 -16.98 6.74
CA LYS A 146 58.75 -17.94 7.53
C LYS A 146 58.24 -17.33 8.84
N LYS A 147 59.05 -16.49 9.52
CA LYS A 147 58.65 -15.76 10.73
C LYS A 147 57.54 -14.74 10.44
N ASP A 148 57.63 -14.04 9.31
CA ASP A 148 56.61 -13.07 8.87
C ASP A 148 55.31 -13.77 8.45
N MET A 149 55.41 -14.88 7.72
CA MET A 149 54.26 -15.73 7.39
C MET A 149 53.57 -16.25 8.66
N MET A 150 54.34 -16.60 9.70
CA MET A 150 53.81 -17.02 10.99
C MET A 150 53.10 -15.88 11.75
N LYS A 151 53.59 -14.64 11.67
CA LYS A 151 52.90 -13.46 12.20
C LYS A 151 51.59 -13.16 11.46
N ILE A 152 51.58 -13.29 10.14
CA ILE A 152 50.37 -13.11 9.32
C ILE A 152 49.32 -14.16 9.71
N MET A 153 49.72 -15.44 9.77
CA MET A 153 48.81 -16.53 10.19
C MET A 153 48.29 -16.35 11.63
N GLN A 154 49.11 -15.85 12.57
CA GLN A 154 48.66 -15.54 13.93
C GLN A 154 47.64 -14.40 13.96
N THR A 155 47.81 -13.40 13.12
CA THR A 155 46.89 -12.25 13.01
C THR A 155 45.56 -12.68 12.39
N GLU A 156 45.61 -13.49 11.33
CA GLU A 156 44.44 -14.07 10.65
C GLU A 156 43.64 -14.98 11.60
N ARG A 157 44.32 -15.81 12.39
CA ARG A 157 43.68 -16.65 13.41
C ARG A 157 42.97 -15.83 14.48
N GLY A 158 43.61 -14.77 14.99
CA GLY A 158 42.99 -13.86 15.96
C GLY A 158 41.77 -13.09 15.40
N MET A 159 41.71 -12.88 14.08
CA MET A 159 40.54 -12.33 13.38
C MET A 159 39.37 -13.31 13.40
N ILE A 160 39.63 -14.58 13.06
CA ILE A 160 38.62 -15.64 13.01
C ILE A 160 38.01 -15.86 14.41
N ASP A 161 38.84 -15.89 15.46
CA ASP A 161 38.37 -16.07 16.83
C ASP A 161 37.43 -14.92 17.27
N LYS A 162 37.74 -13.66 16.89
CA LYS A 162 36.88 -12.51 17.19
C LYS A 162 35.60 -12.47 16.36
N LEU A 163 35.65 -12.94 15.11
CA LEU A 163 34.46 -13.14 14.26
C LEU A 163 33.51 -14.16 14.89
N GLU A 164 34.04 -15.26 15.39
CA GLU A 164 33.26 -16.31 16.02
C GLU A 164 32.59 -15.82 17.32
N ILE A 165 33.30 -15.04 18.14
CA ILE A 165 32.74 -14.41 19.36
C ILE A 165 31.63 -13.41 19.00
N SER A 166 31.86 -12.55 18.01
CA SER A 166 30.87 -11.56 17.57
C SER A 166 29.62 -12.23 17.00
N TYR A 167 29.79 -13.29 16.21
CA TYR A 167 28.70 -14.12 15.70
C TYR A 167 27.92 -14.77 16.85
N LYS A 168 28.58 -15.39 17.83
CA LYS A 168 27.90 -16.00 19.00
C LYS A 168 27.09 -14.97 19.80
N GLN A 169 27.62 -13.77 20.01
CA GLN A 169 26.92 -12.68 20.71
C GLN A 169 25.71 -12.16 19.93
N ILE A 170 25.83 -11.99 18.61
CA ILE A 170 24.71 -11.64 17.74
C ILE A 170 23.63 -12.72 17.78
N MET A 171 24.02 -14.00 17.73
CA MET A 171 23.08 -15.12 17.82
C MET A 171 22.40 -15.22 19.19
N GLU A 172 23.08 -14.87 20.29
CA GLU A 172 22.44 -14.74 21.61
C GLU A 172 21.47 -13.55 21.71
N MET A 173 21.75 -12.45 21.01
CA MET A 173 20.82 -11.32 20.92
C MET A 173 19.59 -11.64 20.07
N VAL A 174 19.75 -12.39 18.98
CA VAL A 174 18.64 -12.94 18.18
C VAL A 174 17.80 -13.90 19.01
N LYS A 175 18.42 -14.74 19.85
CA LYS A 175 17.71 -15.61 20.82
C LYS A 175 16.84 -14.87 21.85
N LYS A 176 16.96 -13.54 22.02
CA LYS A 176 16.01 -12.72 22.81
C LYS A 176 14.67 -12.48 22.07
N GLU A 177 14.42 -13.14 20.94
CA GLU A 177 13.16 -13.21 20.19
C GLU A 177 11.93 -13.55 21.07
N GLN A 178 12.08 -14.39 22.10
CA GLN A 178 10.96 -14.85 22.93
C GLN A 178 10.16 -13.71 23.59
N ILE A 179 10.83 -12.61 23.99
CA ILE A 179 10.16 -11.46 24.63
C ILE A 179 9.46 -10.58 23.59
N ILE A 180 9.98 -10.49 22.37
CA ILE A 180 9.36 -9.73 21.29
C ILE A 180 8.15 -10.48 20.74
N GLU A 181 8.26 -11.80 20.60
CA GLU A 181 7.19 -12.69 20.17
C GLU A 181 6.04 -12.73 21.20
N GLU A 182 6.33 -12.82 22.50
CA GLU A 182 5.30 -12.72 23.55
C GLU A 182 4.56 -11.38 23.53
N ASN A 183 5.27 -10.27 23.35
CA ASN A 183 4.64 -8.95 23.30
C ASN A 183 3.87 -8.73 21.98
N TYR A 184 4.38 -9.26 20.86
CA TYR A 184 3.69 -9.28 19.57
C TYR A 184 2.41 -10.12 19.66
N ASN A 185 2.45 -11.27 20.31
CA ASN A 185 1.28 -12.13 20.55
C ASN A 185 0.25 -11.44 21.47
N LYS A 186 0.69 -10.73 22.53
CA LYS A 186 -0.20 -9.91 23.38
C LYS A 186 -0.87 -8.76 22.61
N ILE A 187 -0.16 -8.11 21.69
CA ILE A 187 -0.73 -7.09 20.80
C ILE A 187 -1.73 -7.71 19.83
N THR A 188 -1.39 -8.86 19.25
CA THR A 188 -2.25 -9.58 18.31
C THR A 188 -3.54 -10.05 18.98
N GLN A 189 -3.46 -10.56 20.21
CA GLN A 189 -4.61 -10.91 21.04
C GLN A 189 -5.45 -9.67 21.39
N SER A 190 -4.82 -8.57 21.81
CA SER A 190 -5.53 -7.31 22.11
C SER A 190 -6.25 -6.75 20.88
N ARG A 191 -5.68 -6.93 19.68
CA ARG A 191 -6.33 -6.57 18.42
C ARG A 191 -7.56 -7.44 18.14
N GLN A 192 -7.50 -8.74 18.45
CA GLN A 192 -8.66 -9.62 18.35
C GLN A 192 -9.77 -9.23 19.34
N ASP A 193 -9.41 -8.84 20.57
CA ASP A 193 -10.37 -8.39 21.59
C ASP A 193 -11.07 -7.09 21.19
N ILE A 194 -10.33 -6.11 20.64
CA ILE A 194 -10.89 -4.87 20.09
C ILE A 194 -11.79 -5.15 18.89
N ASN A 195 -11.37 -6.07 18.00
CA ASN A 195 -12.21 -6.49 16.87
C ASN A 195 -13.48 -7.21 17.33
N ALA A 196 -13.42 -8.03 18.38
CA ALA A 196 -14.58 -8.69 18.96
C ALA A 196 -15.54 -7.67 19.62
N LEU A 197 -15.02 -6.65 20.28
CA LEU A 197 -15.80 -5.52 20.81
C LEU A 197 -16.42 -4.66 19.70
N TYR A 198 -15.68 -4.45 18.60
CA TYR A 198 -16.20 -3.73 17.43
C TYR A 198 -17.29 -4.53 16.72
N GLN A 199 -17.11 -5.85 16.57
CA GLN A 199 -18.12 -6.75 16.01
C GLN A 199 -19.35 -6.89 16.91
N SER A 200 -19.18 -6.95 18.23
CA SER A 200 -20.31 -6.96 19.17
C SER A 200 -21.07 -5.63 19.17
N ARG A 201 -20.38 -4.49 18.94
CA ARG A 201 -21.00 -3.17 18.70
C ARG A 201 -21.75 -3.09 17.37
N ILE A 202 -21.20 -3.65 16.30
CA ILE A 202 -21.91 -3.76 15.01
C ILE A 202 -23.15 -4.65 15.18
N LEU A 203 -23.07 -5.74 15.94
CA LEU A 203 -24.22 -6.61 16.22
C LEU A 203 -25.27 -5.94 17.13
N SER A 204 -24.87 -5.10 18.09
CA SER A 204 -25.81 -4.35 18.91
C SER A 204 -26.41 -3.14 18.17
N GLN A 205 -25.67 -2.49 17.26
CA GLN A 205 -26.18 -1.44 16.37
C GLN A 205 -27.06 -1.98 15.22
N LYS A 206 -26.84 -3.24 14.80
CA LYS A 206 -27.63 -3.95 13.77
C LYS A 206 -29.09 -4.21 14.14
N THR A 207 -29.55 -3.89 15.35
CA THR A 207 -30.96 -4.13 15.72
C THR A 207 -31.87 -2.91 15.68
N GLN A 208 -31.39 -1.70 15.36
CA GLN A 208 -32.28 -0.52 15.27
C GLN A 208 -32.07 0.43 14.08
N GLU A 209 -30.99 0.31 13.30
CA GLU A 209 -30.78 1.19 12.12
C GLU A 209 -31.17 0.54 10.77
N ASP A 210 -31.42 -0.77 10.74
CA ASP A 210 -31.74 -1.53 9.52
C ASP A 210 -33.15 -1.30 8.92
N ILE A 211 -33.95 -0.34 9.44
CA ILE A 211 -35.29 -0.05 8.91
C ILE A 211 -35.44 1.37 8.32
N SER A 212 -34.40 2.23 8.32
CA SER A 212 -34.57 3.61 7.80
C SER A 212 -33.58 4.10 6.74
N TYR A 213 -32.56 3.32 6.35
CA TYR A 213 -31.67 3.70 5.24
C TYR A 213 -32.00 3.05 3.89
N ASN A 214 -32.97 2.11 3.85
CA ASN A 214 -33.34 1.40 2.61
C ASN A 214 -34.49 2.04 1.81
N ASN A 215 -34.96 3.23 2.16
CA ASN A 215 -36.10 3.86 1.46
C ASN A 215 -35.78 5.18 0.74
N GLN A 216 -34.54 5.40 0.27
CA GLN A 216 -34.28 6.51 -0.65
C GLN A 216 -33.14 6.33 -1.68
N ILE A 217 -32.78 5.09 -2.06
CA ILE A 217 -31.99 4.87 -3.30
C ILE A 217 -32.58 3.69 -4.07
N ASN A 218 -33.70 3.95 -4.76
CA ASN A 218 -34.16 3.12 -5.86
C ASN A 218 -33.65 3.73 -7.18
N GLN A 219 -32.35 3.53 -7.43
CA GLN A 219 -31.77 3.46 -8.76
C GLN A 219 -30.85 2.23 -8.72
N GLN A 220 -30.98 1.36 -9.72
CA GLN A 220 -30.44 0.00 -9.75
C GLN A 220 -28.94 -0.04 -9.38
N LYS A 221 -28.61 -0.28 -8.11
CA LYS A 221 -27.24 -0.53 -7.68
C LYS A 221 -26.76 -1.82 -8.34
N LEU A 222 -25.59 -1.76 -8.96
CA LEU A 222 -24.89 -2.92 -9.51
C LEU A 222 -24.86 -4.07 -8.49
N LYS A 223 -25.45 -5.21 -8.86
CA LYS A 223 -25.43 -6.41 -8.01
C LYS A 223 -24.09 -7.11 -8.17
N TYR A 224 -23.47 -7.45 -7.05
CA TYR A 224 -22.27 -8.27 -7.02
C TYR A 224 -22.39 -9.35 -5.94
N ARG A 225 -21.60 -10.42 -6.07
CA ARG A 225 -21.55 -11.51 -5.09
C ARG A 225 -20.13 -12.06 -4.94
N LEU A 226 -19.82 -12.49 -3.73
CA LEU A 226 -18.60 -13.24 -3.43
C LEU A 226 -18.74 -14.65 -4.00
N LEU A 227 -17.78 -15.08 -4.82
CA LEU A 227 -17.76 -16.40 -5.43
C LEU A 227 -16.83 -17.37 -4.70
N GLN A 228 -15.66 -16.88 -4.28
CA GLN A 228 -14.65 -17.72 -3.68
C GLN A 228 -13.78 -16.89 -2.73
N GLU A 229 -13.32 -17.54 -1.67
CA GLU A 229 -12.27 -17.05 -0.78
C GLU A 229 -11.13 -18.06 -0.78
N ILE A 230 -9.90 -17.57 -0.85
CA ILE A 230 -8.70 -18.42 -0.82
C ILE A 230 -7.75 -17.88 0.23
N LYS A 231 -7.42 -18.72 1.22
CA LYS A 231 -6.46 -18.36 2.27
C LYS A 231 -5.08 -18.16 1.68
N GLN A 232 -4.52 -16.98 1.91
CA GLN A 232 -3.17 -16.60 1.51
C GLN A 232 -2.57 -15.66 2.57
N SER A 233 -1.75 -16.25 3.44
CA SER A 233 -1.18 -15.59 4.63
C SER A 233 -0.02 -14.64 4.34
N GLU A 234 0.63 -14.80 3.19
CA GLU A 234 1.72 -13.90 2.78
C GLU A 234 1.17 -12.57 2.29
N PHE A 235 1.90 -11.48 2.58
CA PHE A 235 1.57 -10.15 2.09
C PHE A 235 1.64 -10.10 0.57
N CYS A 236 0.53 -9.73 -0.06
CA CYS A 236 0.49 -9.44 -1.48
C CYS A 236 0.90 -7.98 -1.73
N TYR A 237 1.65 -7.72 -2.80
CA TYR A 237 2.12 -6.38 -3.17
C TYR A 237 1.68 -5.94 -4.57
N SER A 238 1.31 -6.89 -5.42
CA SER A 238 0.98 -6.63 -6.82
C SER A 238 0.17 -7.80 -7.39
N MET A 239 -0.75 -7.51 -8.32
CA MET A 239 -1.52 -8.53 -9.03
C MET A 239 -1.85 -8.11 -10.45
N THR A 240 -1.87 -9.07 -11.37
CA THR A 240 -2.18 -8.82 -12.78
C THR A 240 -2.67 -10.08 -13.50
N PHE A 241 -3.61 -9.92 -14.43
CA PHE A 241 -4.05 -10.98 -15.33
C PHE A 241 -3.20 -11.02 -16.58
N ASN A 242 -3.06 -12.21 -17.15
CA ASN A 242 -2.53 -12.37 -18.48
C ASN A 242 -3.56 -12.01 -19.56
N GLN A 243 -3.16 -12.08 -20.84
CA GLN A 243 -3.96 -11.54 -21.94
C GLN A 243 -5.30 -12.24 -22.14
N ASP A 244 -5.36 -13.56 -22.00
CA ASP A 244 -6.58 -14.35 -22.16
C ASP A 244 -7.33 -14.56 -20.84
N GLU A 245 -6.85 -13.94 -19.75
CA GLU A 245 -7.40 -14.01 -18.40
C GLU A 245 -7.45 -15.42 -17.82
N THR A 246 -6.66 -16.35 -18.35
CA THR A 246 -6.58 -17.72 -17.81
C THR A 246 -5.61 -17.86 -16.65
N LEU A 247 -4.72 -16.87 -16.48
CA LEU A 247 -3.70 -16.83 -15.43
C LEU A 247 -3.73 -15.49 -14.68
N LEU A 248 -3.75 -15.58 -13.35
CA LEU A 248 -3.53 -14.46 -12.45
C LEU A 248 -2.14 -14.59 -11.83
N ALA A 249 -1.31 -13.54 -11.95
CA ALA A 249 -0.08 -13.40 -11.20
C ALA A 249 -0.28 -12.55 -9.95
N ALA A 250 0.27 -13.01 -8.83
CA ALA A 250 0.31 -12.27 -7.58
C ALA A 250 1.72 -12.27 -6.99
N GLY A 251 2.23 -11.09 -6.67
CA GLY A 251 3.53 -10.88 -6.05
C GLY A 251 3.42 -10.86 -4.52
N PHE A 252 4.32 -11.58 -3.85
CA PHE A 252 4.46 -11.71 -2.40
C PHE A 252 5.90 -11.44 -1.98
N SER A 253 6.16 -11.31 -0.68
CA SER A 253 7.45 -10.90 -0.14
C SER A 253 8.67 -11.53 -0.85
N ASN A 254 8.63 -12.86 -1.07
CA ASN A 254 9.76 -13.60 -1.67
C ASN A 254 9.32 -14.48 -2.85
N SER A 255 8.12 -14.27 -3.40
CA SER A 255 7.60 -15.15 -4.47
C SER A 255 6.62 -14.44 -5.38
N ILE A 256 6.48 -14.92 -6.61
CA ILE A 256 5.32 -14.64 -7.44
C ILE A 256 4.57 -15.96 -7.58
N LYS A 257 3.27 -16.00 -7.24
CA LYS A 257 2.44 -17.21 -7.42
C LYS A 257 1.47 -16.97 -8.55
N LEU A 258 1.28 -17.99 -9.38
CA LEU A 258 0.34 -17.95 -10.48
C LEU A 258 -0.84 -18.88 -10.21
N TRP A 259 -2.02 -18.36 -10.49
CA TRP A 259 -3.29 -19.02 -10.29
C TRP A 259 -3.96 -19.22 -11.63
N LYS A 260 -4.49 -20.41 -11.87
CA LYS A 260 -5.43 -20.63 -12.96
C LYS A 260 -6.73 -19.94 -12.61
N PHE A 261 -7.21 -19.11 -13.52
CA PHE A 261 -8.51 -18.48 -13.42
C PHE A 261 -9.45 -19.07 -14.46
N ASN A 262 -10.64 -19.44 -14.00
CA ASN A 262 -11.72 -19.86 -14.88
C ASN A 262 -13.05 -19.37 -14.29
N MET A 263 -13.67 -18.39 -14.94
CA MET A 263 -15.04 -17.93 -14.67
C MET A 263 -15.34 -17.68 -13.18
N GLY A 264 -14.47 -16.93 -12.50
CA GLY A 264 -14.65 -16.56 -11.10
C GLY A 264 -14.10 -17.58 -10.09
N GLN A 265 -13.47 -18.65 -10.57
CA GLN A 265 -12.73 -19.59 -9.72
C GLN A 265 -11.23 -19.44 -9.94
N LEU A 266 -10.50 -19.24 -8.84
CA LEU A 266 -9.04 -19.35 -8.78
C LEU A 266 -8.66 -20.72 -8.22
N THR A 267 -7.77 -21.40 -8.92
CA THR A 267 -7.11 -22.61 -8.44
C THR A 267 -5.61 -22.38 -8.44
N GLN A 268 -4.95 -22.67 -7.31
CA GLN A 268 -3.51 -22.48 -7.23
C GLN A 268 -2.90 -23.39 -8.27
N HIS A 269 -2.23 -22.80 -9.25
CA HIS A 269 -1.69 -23.59 -10.35
C HIS A 269 -0.21 -23.84 -10.11
N TYR A 270 0.55 -22.81 -9.71
CA TYR A 270 1.98 -22.92 -9.52
C TYR A 270 2.55 -21.76 -8.70
N ILE A 271 3.72 -22.00 -8.11
CA ILE A 271 4.54 -20.99 -7.46
C ILE A 271 5.73 -20.79 -8.38
N LEU A 272 5.98 -19.57 -8.88
CA LEU A 272 7.12 -19.30 -9.76
C LEU A 272 8.46 -19.47 -9.03
N LEU A 273 8.47 -19.57 -7.69
CA LEU A 273 9.67 -19.75 -6.88
C LEU A 273 9.49 -20.66 -5.65
N GLN A 274 10.35 -21.68 -5.57
CA GLN A 274 10.96 -22.08 -4.31
C GLN A 274 12.45 -22.40 -4.62
N GLY A 275 13.41 -21.55 -4.21
CA GLY A 275 14.81 -21.98 -4.09
C GLY A 275 15.96 -21.21 -4.75
N LYS A 276 15.93 -19.87 -4.92
CA LYS A 276 17.16 -19.03 -4.95
C LYS A 276 16.90 -17.72 -4.20
N SER A 277 17.81 -17.39 -3.29
CA SER A 277 17.71 -16.42 -2.19
C SER A 277 17.61 -14.93 -2.56
N ASP A 278 17.48 -14.58 -3.84
CA ASP A 278 17.92 -13.27 -4.32
C ASP A 278 16.82 -12.45 -5.01
N ILE A 279 15.55 -12.86 -4.91
CA ILE A 279 14.43 -12.09 -5.50
C ILE A 279 13.72 -11.31 -4.40
N ASP A 280 13.80 -10.01 -4.57
CA ASP A 280 13.25 -9.00 -3.70
C ASP A 280 11.75 -8.76 -3.96
N ILE A 281 11.10 -8.02 -3.06
CA ILE A 281 9.64 -7.84 -3.02
C ILE A 281 9.12 -7.27 -4.36
N PRO A 282 8.29 -8.00 -5.13
CA PRO A 282 7.73 -7.56 -6.40
C PRO A 282 6.58 -6.58 -6.17
N THR A 283 6.91 -5.29 -6.15
CA THR A 283 5.97 -4.20 -5.87
C THR A 283 5.08 -3.83 -7.06
N CYS A 284 5.44 -4.24 -8.27
CA CYS A 284 4.60 -4.10 -9.45
C CYS A 284 4.80 -5.28 -10.41
N LEU A 285 3.72 -5.67 -11.10
CA LEU A 285 3.69 -6.77 -12.05
C LEU A 285 2.84 -6.41 -13.26
N THR A 286 3.26 -6.84 -14.44
CA THR A 286 2.41 -6.85 -15.65
C THR A 286 2.72 -8.08 -16.49
N PHE A 287 1.70 -8.60 -17.17
CA PHE A 287 1.91 -9.52 -18.29
C PHE A 287 2.16 -8.75 -19.58
N SER A 288 3.00 -9.32 -20.44
CA SER A 288 2.99 -9.05 -21.87
C SER A 288 1.72 -9.65 -22.47
N LYS A 289 1.00 -8.83 -23.22
CA LYS A 289 -0.16 -9.19 -24.03
C LYS A 289 0.22 -9.98 -25.28
N LYS A 290 1.49 -9.89 -25.73
CA LYS A 290 1.98 -10.54 -26.95
C LYS A 290 2.63 -11.88 -26.69
N SER A 291 3.57 -11.97 -25.74
CA SER A 291 4.36 -13.17 -25.47
C SER A 291 3.89 -13.95 -24.24
N ASN A 292 2.94 -13.40 -23.46
CA ASN A 292 2.54 -13.95 -22.17
C ASN A 292 3.69 -13.95 -21.13
N ASP A 293 4.79 -13.25 -21.37
CA ASP A 293 5.88 -13.06 -20.40
C ASP A 293 5.40 -12.20 -19.22
N ILE A 294 6.06 -12.31 -18.05
CA ILE A 294 5.80 -11.43 -16.89
C ILE A 294 6.96 -10.48 -16.71
N TYR A 295 6.65 -9.21 -16.45
CA TYR A 295 7.62 -8.21 -16.02
C TYR A 295 7.31 -7.80 -14.59
N SER A 296 8.33 -7.84 -13.73
CA SER A 296 8.21 -7.49 -12.31
C SER A 296 9.21 -6.42 -11.94
N GLY A 297 8.77 -5.37 -11.23
CA GLY A 297 9.64 -4.41 -10.57
C GLY A 297 9.69 -4.66 -9.06
N SER A 298 10.87 -4.44 -8.45
CA SER A 298 11.11 -4.77 -7.04
C SER A 298 11.29 -3.55 -6.12
N TYR A 299 11.32 -3.82 -4.81
CA TYR A 299 11.60 -2.83 -3.76
C TYR A 299 13.03 -2.24 -3.81
N SER A 300 14.00 -2.95 -4.35
CA SER A 300 15.41 -2.54 -4.50
C SER A 300 15.72 -1.87 -5.83
N GLY A 301 14.76 -1.80 -6.74
CA GLY A 301 14.96 -1.18 -8.05
C GLY A 301 15.35 -2.15 -9.17
N GLN A 302 15.27 -3.46 -8.91
CA GLN A 302 15.45 -4.48 -9.94
C GLN A 302 14.19 -4.65 -10.77
N ILE A 303 14.39 -4.86 -12.07
CA ILE A 303 13.38 -5.36 -12.99
C ILE A 303 13.76 -6.78 -13.43
N ASN A 304 12.79 -7.70 -13.39
CA ASN A 304 12.97 -9.09 -13.83
C ASN A 304 11.95 -9.44 -14.90
N PHE A 305 12.39 -10.12 -15.96
CA PHE A 305 11.54 -10.62 -17.02
C PHE A 305 11.50 -12.14 -16.98
N TRP A 306 10.28 -12.67 -16.99
CA TRP A 306 9.98 -14.06 -16.77
C TRP A 306 9.29 -14.63 -18.01
N ARG A 307 9.73 -15.81 -18.44
CA ARG A 307 9.13 -16.52 -19.58
C ARG A 307 8.80 -17.94 -19.19
N GLU A 308 7.66 -18.42 -19.66
CA GLU A 308 7.34 -19.84 -19.62
C GLU A 308 8.18 -20.57 -20.67
N ILE A 309 9.03 -21.50 -20.22
CA ILE A 309 9.90 -22.27 -21.11
C ILE A 309 9.36 -23.67 -21.41
N ASN A 310 8.60 -24.28 -20.48
CA ASN A 310 8.09 -25.65 -20.61
C ASN A 310 6.86 -25.85 -19.70
N GLN A 311 5.65 -25.83 -20.27
CA GLN A 311 4.38 -26.22 -19.63
C GLN A 311 4.36 -26.03 -18.10
N ASN A 312 4.24 -24.77 -17.67
CA ASN A 312 4.21 -24.29 -16.28
C ASN A 312 5.57 -24.11 -15.60
N ARG A 313 6.68 -24.33 -16.30
CA ARG A 313 8.01 -23.91 -15.83
C ARG A 313 8.36 -22.54 -16.39
N TRP A 314 8.61 -21.61 -15.48
CA TRP A 314 8.98 -20.24 -15.80
C TRP A 314 10.39 -19.95 -15.34
N GLU A 315 11.11 -19.17 -16.13
CA GLU A 315 12.49 -18.78 -15.84
C GLU A 315 12.69 -17.29 -16.09
N ILE A 316 13.60 -16.70 -15.31
CA ILE A 316 14.08 -15.35 -15.58
C ILE A 316 15.04 -15.42 -16.76
N PHE A 317 14.76 -14.62 -17.79
CA PHE A 317 15.66 -14.47 -18.94
C PHE A 317 16.33 -13.09 -19.01
N PHE A 318 15.91 -12.16 -18.14
CA PHE A 318 16.54 -10.84 -18.02
C PHE A 318 16.34 -10.28 -16.60
N THR A 319 17.42 -9.76 -16.03
CA THR A 319 17.43 -9.01 -14.77
C THR A 319 18.30 -7.78 -14.92
N SER A 320 17.83 -6.64 -14.44
CA SER A 320 18.64 -5.43 -14.40
C SER A 320 18.23 -4.53 -13.23
N THR A 321 19.19 -3.90 -12.57
CA THR A 321 18.91 -2.82 -11.62
C THR A 321 18.79 -1.53 -12.41
N ILE A 322 17.57 -1.01 -12.52
CA ILE A 322 17.28 0.19 -13.30
C ILE A 322 17.02 1.41 -12.39
N HIS A 323 16.45 1.19 -11.21
CA HIS A 323 16.18 2.25 -10.23
C HIS A 323 17.10 2.13 -9.00
N GLN A 324 17.35 3.25 -8.32
CA GLN A 324 18.04 3.29 -7.03
C GLN A 324 17.03 3.22 -5.86
N GLY A 325 16.34 2.09 -5.75
CA GLY A 325 15.27 1.87 -4.77
C GLY A 325 13.95 1.46 -5.41
N LEU A 326 12.88 1.50 -4.62
CA LEU A 326 11.57 0.96 -4.95
C LEU A 326 11.07 1.37 -6.33
N ILE A 327 10.74 0.39 -7.17
CA ILE A 327 9.90 0.58 -8.36
C ILE A 327 8.44 0.64 -7.91
N THR A 328 7.80 1.77 -8.12
CA THR A 328 6.43 2.04 -7.65
C THR A 328 5.36 1.66 -8.67
N CYS A 329 5.68 1.75 -9.96
CA CYS A 329 4.76 1.47 -11.05
C CYS A 329 5.53 0.97 -12.28
N LEU A 330 4.91 0.09 -13.05
CA LEU A 330 5.44 -0.49 -14.28
C LEU A 330 4.29 -0.63 -15.28
N ILE A 331 4.46 -0.08 -16.48
CA ILE A 331 3.47 -0.16 -17.57
C ILE A 331 4.15 -0.51 -18.90
N LEU A 332 3.37 -1.11 -19.79
CA LEU A 332 3.74 -1.38 -21.19
C LEU A 332 2.94 -0.50 -22.13
N ASN A 333 3.54 -0.11 -23.25
CA ASN A 333 2.78 0.42 -24.37
C ASN A 333 2.11 -0.72 -25.19
N GLN A 334 1.18 -0.39 -26.09
CA GLN A 334 0.40 -1.35 -26.89
C GLN A 334 1.29 -2.19 -27.80
N LYS A 335 2.39 -1.61 -28.29
CA LYS A 335 3.38 -2.31 -29.11
C LYS A 335 4.34 -3.18 -28.30
N GLU A 336 4.39 -3.03 -26.98
CA GLU A 336 5.30 -3.71 -26.07
C GLU A 336 6.78 -3.60 -26.47
N ASP A 337 7.13 -2.49 -27.11
CA ASP A 337 8.51 -2.07 -27.39
C ASP A 337 9.01 -1.02 -26.39
N GLU A 338 8.12 -0.48 -25.54
CA GLU A 338 8.45 0.41 -24.41
C GLU A 338 7.92 -0.20 -23.09
N ILE A 339 8.83 -0.38 -22.13
CA ILE A 339 8.51 -0.64 -20.71
C ILE A 339 8.82 0.64 -19.94
N ILE A 340 7.83 1.18 -19.25
CA ILE A 340 7.98 2.45 -18.50
C ILE A 340 7.82 2.14 -17.02
N THR A 341 8.80 2.56 -16.22
CA THR A 341 8.80 2.37 -14.76
C THR A 341 8.95 3.70 -14.05
N SER A 342 8.37 3.80 -12.85
CA SER A 342 8.61 4.93 -11.94
C SER A 342 9.16 4.45 -10.61
N GLY A 343 9.91 5.29 -9.89
CA GLY A 343 10.57 4.87 -8.67
C GLY A 343 10.68 5.90 -7.54
N SER A 344 11.14 5.41 -6.38
CA SER A 344 11.44 6.22 -5.19
C SER A 344 12.66 7.12 -5.36
N ASP A 345 13.50 6.82 -6.35
CA ASP A 345 14.65 7.61 -6.78
C ASP A 345 14.26 8.85 -7.61
N LYS A 346 12.95 9.14 -7.71
CA LYS A 346 12.36 10.33 -8.36
C LYS A 346 12.37 10.24 -9.89
N LEU A 347 12.80 9.11 -10.43
CA LEU A 347 12.94 8.92 -11.88
C LEU A 347 11.71 8.20 -12.45
N ILE A 348 11.50 8.47 -13.73
CA ILE A 348 10.76 7.56 -14.61
C ILE A 348 11.77 7.06 -15.64
N ILE A 349 11.85 5.75 -15.83
CA ILE A 349 12.77 5.10 -16.76
C ILE A 349 11.97 4.45 -17.87
N VAL A 350 12.39 4.68 -19.11
CA VAL A 350 11.79 4.03 -20.28
C VAL A 350 12.83 3.07 -20.86
N LEU A 351 12.55 1.77 -20.80
CA LEU A 351 13.29 0.74 -21.49
C LEU A 351 12.68 0.55 -22.88
N LYS A 352 13.50 0.70 -23.92
CA LYS A 352 13.13 0.50 -25.32
C LYS A 352 13.76 -0.76 -25.85
N ASN A 353 12.92 -1.72 -26.23
CA ASN A 353 13.36 -2.92 -26.93
C ASN A 353 13.32 -2.69 -28.44
N ASN A 354 14.47 -2.42 -29.04
CA ASN A 354 14.56 -2.32 -30.49
C ASN A 354 14.81 -3.70 -31.10
N GLN A 355 13.75 -4.33 -31.59
CA GLN A 355 13.83 -5.67 -32.21
C GLN A 355 14.73 -5.69 -33.46
N GLN A 356 14.77 -4.60 -34.23
CA GLN A 356 15.58 -4.52 -35.46
C GLN A 356 17.08 -4.48 -35.15
N GLU A 357 17.46 -3.74 -34.11
CA GLU A 357 18.86 -3.60 -33.68
C GLU A 357 19.29 -4.66 -32.66
N LYS A 358 18.37 -5.53 -32.22
CA LYS A 358 18.54 -6.49 -31.12
C LYS A 358 19.18 -5.83 -29.88
N LYS A 359 18.77 -4.60 -29.58
CA LYS A 359 19.35 -3.78 -28.52
C LYS A 359 18.25 -3.25 -27.61
N VAL A 360 18.48 -3.39 -26.31
CA VAL A 360 17.71 -2.68 -25.29
C VAL A 360 18.43 -1.36 -25.01
N SER A 361 17.73 -0.26 -25.21
CA SER A 361 18.19 1.08 -24.82
C SER A 361 17.32 1.60 -23.69
N GLN A 362 17.81 2.59 -22.94
CA GLN A 362 17.01 3.23 -21.91
C GLN A 362 17.28 4.72 -21.83
N TYR A 363 16.31 5.47 -21.33
CA TYR A 363 16.47 6.88 -21.00
C TYR A 363 15.62 7.26 -19.79
N GLU A 364 16.00 8.36 -19.15
CA GLU A 364 15.45 8.82 -17.88
C GLU A 364 14.66 10.12 -18.08
N LEU A 365 13.50 10.23 -17.43
CA LEU A 365 12.70 11.44 -17.36
C LEU A 365 12.95 12.12 -16.00
N LYS A 366 13.78 13.17 -16.01
CA LYS A 366 14.28 13.85 -14.81
C LYS A 366 13.58 15.19 -14.59
N GLN A 367 12.48 15.18 -13.84
CA GLN A 367 11.82 16.43 -13.45
C GLN A 367 11.28 16.39 -12.02
N HIS A 368 10.73 15.25 -11.59
CA HIS A 368 10.22 15.08 -10.24
C HIS A 368 11.33 15.22 -9.19
N GLN A 369 10.97 15.78 -8.04
CA GLN A 369 11.90 16.08 -6.94
C GLN A 369 11.77 15.12 -5.76
N LYS A 370 10.72 14.29 -5.76
CA LYS A 370 10.43 13.23 -4.79
C LYS A 370 9.87 11.99 -5.50
N VAL A 371 9.63 10.94 -4.71
CA VAL A 371 9.08 9.64 -5.14
C VAL A 371 7.96 9.81 -6.16
N VAL A 372 8.11 9.17 -7.33
CA VAL A 372 7.04 9.10 -8.33
C VAL A 372 6.20 7.88 -7.99
N PHE A 373 4.91 8.04 -7.70
CA PHE A 373 4.06 6.93 -7.24
C PHE A 373 3.37 6.19 -8.38
N SER A 374 2.93 6.92 -9.40
CA SER A 374 2.09 6.36 -10.46
C SER A 374 2.35 7.09 -11.77
N ILE A 375 2.24 6.32 -12.85
CA ILE A 375 2.38 6.76 -14.24
C ILE A 375 1.25 6.16 -15.06
N SER A 376 0.81 6.86 -16.12
CA SER A 376 -0.21 6.36 -17.03
C SER A 376 -0.02 6.92 -18.44
N LEU A 377 -0.16 6.06 -19.45
CA LEU A 377 -0.18 6.44 -20.86
C LEU A 377 -1.58 6.86 -21.29
N ASN A 378 -1.67 7.87 -22.14
CA ASN A 378 -2.92 8.19 -22.81
C ASN A 378 -3.26 7.15 -23.89
N GLN A 379 -4.49 7.19 -24.42
CA GLN A 379 -4.98 6.18 -25.35
C GLN A 379 -4.16 6.14 -26.66
N SER A 380 -3.73 7.29 -27.17
CA SER A 380 -2.90 7.39 -28.37
C SER A 380 -1.41 7.13 -28.13
N GLU A 381 -0.99 6.92 -26.87
CA GLU A 381 0.41 6.69 -26.46
C GLU A 381 1.41 7.76 -26.91
N THR A 382 0.91 8.99 -27.03
CA THR A 382 1.70 10.20 -27.33
C THR A 382 2.03 11.00 -26.09
N GLN A 383 1.29 10.78 -24.99
CA GLN A 383 1.44 11.48 -23.72
C GLN A 383 1.49 10.49 -22.55
N LEU A 384 2.30 10.83 -21.57
CA LEU A 384 2.42 10.15 -20.28
C LEU A 384 2.09 11.16 -19.19
N VAL A 385 1.39 10.74 -18.14
CA VAL A 385 1.17 11.52 -16.94
C VAL A 385 1.82 10.82 -15.77
N SER A 386 2.42 11.58 -14.86
CA SER A 386 3.01 11.06 -13.62
C SER A 386 2.57 11.85 -12.41
N SER A 387 2.41 11.16 -11.27
CA SER A 387 2.07 11.75 -9.97
C SER A 387 3.14 11.44 -8.93
N SER A 388 3.55 12.45 -8.15
CA SER A 388 4.67 12.34 -7.22
C SER A 388 4.35 12.91 -5.84
N LEU A 389 5.13 12.47 -4.84
CA LEU A 389 5.20 13.02 -3.50
C LEU A 389 5.63 14.50 -3.48
N ASP A 390 6.20 15.01 -4.57
CA ASP A 390 6.51 16.43 -4.75
C ASP A 390 5.26 17.30 -5.04
N GLN A 391 4.07 16.69 -4.98
CA GLN A 391 2.75 17.30 -5.17
C GLN A 391 2.48 17.68 -6.63
N GLN A 392 3.36 17.36 -7.57
CA GLN A 392 3.19 17.68 -8.99
C GLN A 392 2.51 16.54 -9.76
N LEU A 393 1.70 16.95 -10.74
CA LEU A 393 1.26 16.12 -11.85
C LEU A 393 1.97 16.61 -13.11
N ILE A 394 2.78 15.77 -13.73
CA ILE A 394 3.57 16.17 -14.90
C ILE A 394 3.03 15.50 -16.15
N ILE A 395 2.85 16.27 -17.21
CA ILE A 395 2.63 15.76 -18.56
C ILE A 395 3.96 15.68 -19.29
N TRP A 396 4.20 14.51 -19.87
CA TRP A 396 5.29 14.23 -20.78
C TRP A 396 4.71 13.97 -22.17
N GLU A 397 5.37 14.44 -23.21
CA GLU A 397 4.91 14.30 -24.59
C GLU A 397 6.04 13.74 -25.47
N LYS A 398 5.71 12.87 -26.42
CA LYS A 398 6.70 12.36 -27.37
C LYS A 398 7.11 13.46 -28.35
N ASN A 399 8.41 13.68 -28.50
CA ASN A 399 8.94 14.55 -29.56
C ASN A 399 9.02 13.81 -30.91
N SER A 400 9.59 14.46 -31.93
CA SER A 400 9.74 13.91 -33.28
C SER A 400 10.54 12.60 -33.33
N LYS A 401 11.38 12.31 -32.34
CA LYS A 401 12.15 11.08 -32.21
C LYS A 401 11.43 10.00 -31.38
N GLN A 402 10.15 10.19 -31.07
CA GLN A 402 9.35 9.28 -30.24
C GLN A 402 9.91 9.11 -28.82
N ILE A 403 10.58 10.13 -28.28
CA ILE A 403 11.12 10.14 -26.91
C ILE A 403 10.25 11.07 -26.07
N TYR A 404 9.81 10.61 -24.90
CA TYR A 404 9.06 11.45 -23.97
C TYR A 404 9.95 12.57 -23.41
N GLU A 405 9.43 13.79 -23.41
CA GLU A 405 10.07 14.95 -22.80
C GLU A 405 9.08 15.72 -21.91
N PHE A 406 9.60 16.45 -20.93
CA PHE A 406 8.78 17.27 -20.05
C PHE A 406 8.00 18.30 -20.88
N LYS A 407 6.69 18.38 -20.65
CA LYS A 407 5.82 19.33 -21.36
C LYS A 407 5.31 20.46 -20.46
N TYR A 408 4.64 20.12 -19.36
CA TYR A 408 4.23 21.07 -18.31
C TYR A 408 3.74 20.34 -17.04
N VAL A 409 3.65 21.09 -15.95
CA VAL A 409 2.97 20.66 -14.71
C VAL A 409 1.50 21.06 -14.78
N ILE A 410 0.59 20.11 -14.53
CA ILE A 410 -0.85 20.38 -14.42
C ILE A 410 -1.09 21.26 -13.18
N GLN A 411 -1.76 22.39 -13.38
CA GLN A 411 -2.17 23.26 -12.29
C GLN A 411 -3.37 22.65 -11.56
N LYS A 412 -3.28 22.59 -10.23
CA LYS A 412 -4.31 22.05 -9.34
C LYS A 412 -4.73 23.12 -8.35
N SER A 413 -6.01 23.11 -7.96
CA SER A 413 -6.52 24.00 -6.91
C SER A 413 -5.97 23.68 -5.51
N ILE A 414 -5.46 22.47 -5.31
CA ILE A 414 -5.01 21.95 -4.02
C ILE A 414 -3.53 21.57 -4.10
N ASN A 415 -2.76 21.98 -3.08
CA ASN A 415 -1.35 21.65 -2.94
C ASN A 415 -1.15 20.38 -2.09
N ASP A 416 -1.51 19.23 -2.67
CA ASP A 416 -1.34 17.91 -2.04
C ASP A 416 -0.78 16.90 -3.06
N PHE A 417 -0.19 15.83 -2.55
CA PHE A 417 0.23 14.70 -3.37
C PHE A 417 -0.90 13.67 -3.48
N GLY A 418 -0.75 12.75 -4.42
CA GLY A 418 -1.69 11.67 -4.59
C GLY A 418 -0.98 10.48 -5.19
N HIS A 419 -1.38 9.30 -4.74
CA HIS A 419 -0.69 8.06 -5.06
C HIS A 419 -0.99 7.55 -6.46
N ARG A 420 -2.13 7.93 -7.03
CA ARG A 420 -2.67 7.31 -8.25
C ARG A 420 -3.09 8.35 -9.26
N VAL A 421 -2.69 8.12 -10.52
CA VAL A 421 -3.13 8.90 -11.67
C VAL A 421 -3.41 7.97 -12.85
N CYS A 422 -4.43 8.29 -13.64
CA CYS A 422 -4.80 7.47 -14.79
C CYS A 422 -5.38 8.34 -15.91
N PHE A 423 -4.92 8.14 -17.14
CA PHE A 423 -5.66 8.62 -18.31
C PHE A 423 -6.91 7.77 -18.53
N LEU A 424 -8.04 8.43 -18.70
CA LEU A 424 -9.28 7.78 -19.12
C LEU A 424 -9.36 7.69 -20.65
N ASN A 425 -8.76 8.66 -21.33
CA ASN A 425 -8.57 8.74 -22.79
C ASN A 425 -7.59 9.90 -23.08
N ASP A 426 -7.46 10.33 -24.33
CA ASP A 426 -6.55 11.42 -24.74
C ASP A 426 -6.87 12.80 -24.17
N ASN A 427 -8.11 12.97 -23.69
CA ASN A 427 -8.64 14.25 -23.23
C ASN A 427 -8.95 14.29 -21.73
N PHE A 428 -8.90 13.16 -21.02
CA PHE A 428 -9.28 13.12 -19.60
C PHE A 428 -8.29 12.34 -18.74
N ILE A 429 -7.98 12.91 -17.58
CA ILE A 429 -7.15 12.31 -16.53
C ILE A 429 -7.95 12.30 -15.23
N VAL A 430 -7.83 11.23 -14.45
CA VAL A 430 -8.22 11.19 -13.04
C VAL A 430 -6.98 11.10 -12.16
N TRP A 431 -7.02 11.81 -11.04
CA TRP A 431 -5.98 11.78 -10.02
C TRP A 431 -6.62 11.74 -8.64
N GLN A 432 -6.21 10.78 -7.83
CA GLN A 432 -6.74 10.61 -6.48
C GLN A 432 -5.80 11.25 -5.46
N GLN A 433 -6.33 12.20 -4.70
CA GLN A 433 -5.64 12.88 -3.60
C GLN A 433 -5.44 11.93 -2.41
N ASN A 434 -4.35 12.10 -1.65
CA ASN A 434 -4.07 11.26 -0.48
C ASN A 434 -4.98 11.56 0.73
N LYS A 435 -5.16 12.84 1.10
CA LYS A 435 -5.70 13.21 2.42
C LYS A 435 -7.18 12.89 2.64
N ASP A 436 -8.03 13.10 1.65
CA ASP A 436 -9.48 13.14 1.86
C ASP A 436 -10.26 12.22 0.90
N GLY A 437 -9.57 11.37 0.14
CA GLY A 437 -10.23 10.44 -0.77
C GLY A 437 -10.91 11.12 -1.95
N THR A 438 -10.64 12.41 -2.19
CA THR A 438 -11.15 13.10 -3.36
C THR A 438 -10.38 12.65 -4.61
N THR A 439 -11.11 12.24 -5.65
CA THR A 439 -10.55 12.04 -6.99
C THR A 439 -10.95 13.20 -7.88
N HIS A 440 -9.96 13.87 -8.44
CA HIS A 440 -10.15 15.00 -9.34
C HIS A 440 -10.08 14.56 -10.80
N VAL A 441 -10.99 15.10 -11.60
CA VAL A 441 -11.00 14.92 -13.06
C VAL A 441 -10.36 16.16 -13.70
N PHE A 442 -9.52 15.93 -14.71
CA PHE A 442 -8.91 16.96 -15.53
C PHE A 442 -9.29 16.73 -16.98
N GLN A 443 -9.69 17.79 -17.68
CA GLN A 443 -10.01 17.77 -19.10
C GLN A 443 -9.00 18.59 -19.89
N LYS A 444 -8.62 18.10 -21.07
CA LYS A 444 -7.75 18.80 -22.01
C LYS A 444 -8.53 19.91 -22.72
N GLU A 445 -8.11 21.15 -22.50
CA GLU A 445 -8.63 22.35 -23.14
C GLU A 445 -7.48 23.17 -23.72
N ASN A 446 -7.58 23.57 -24.98
CA ASN A 446 -6.52 24.34 -25.66
C ASN A 446 -5.13 23.70 -25.50
N GLY A 447 -5.08 22.36 -25.60
CA GLY A 447 -3.86 21.58 -25.48
C GLY A 447 -3.35 21.35 -24.06
N ARG A 448 -3.99 21.91 -23.02
CA ARG A 448 -3.58 21.74 -21.61
C ARG A 448 -4.66 21.11 -20.74
N PHE A 449 -4.28 20.24 -19.83
CA PHE A 449 -5.21 19.69 -18.84
C PHE A 449 -5.56 20.73 -17.78
N LYS A 450 -6.86 20.95 -17.58
CA LYS A 450 -7.42 21.79 -16.52
C LYS A 450 -8.36 20.97 -15.66
N GLN A 451 -8.35 21.27 -14.37
CA GLN A 451 -9.23 20.62 -13.40
C GLN A 451 -10.70 20.96 -13.72
N LYS A 452 -11.58 19.97 -13.55
CA LYS A 452 -13.03 20.09 -13.64
C LYS A 452 -13.66 19.85 -12.26
N PRO A 453 -13.79 20.90 -11.43
CA PRO A 453 -14.31 20.78 -10.07
C PRO A 453 -15.71 20.13 -10.00
N GLU A 454 -16.54 20.33 -11.01
CA GLU A 454 -17.87 19.76 -11.18
C GLU A 454 -17.87 18.23 -11.32
N ASN A 455 -16.78 17.66 -11.84
CA ASN A 455 -16.64 16.22 -12.07
C ASN A 455 -15.82 15.53 -10.97
N LYS A 456 -15.55 16.21 -9.85
CA LYS A 456 -14.83 15.60 -8.72
C LYS A 456 -15.64 14.45 -8.13
N ILE A 457 -14.97 13.37 -7.79
CA ILE A 457 -15.54 12.23 -7.09
C ILE A 457 -15.12 12.34 -5.63
N VAL A 458 -16.09 12.40 -4.73
CA VAL A 458 -15.86 12.45 -3.29
C VAL A 458 -16.14 11.07 -2.72
N LEU A 459 -15.12 10.45 -2.11
CA LEU A 459 -15.23 9.16 -1.43
C LEU A 459 -15.54 9.39 0.06
N ASP A 460 -15.88 8.31 0.77
CA ASP A 460 -16.28 8.39 2.18
C ASP A 460 -15.13 8.89 3.06
N HIS A 461 -15.27 10.11 3.60
CA HIS A 461 -14.26 10.78 4.41
C HIS A 461 -14.12 10.21 5.83
N SER A 462 -15.04 9.34 6.27
CA SER A 462 -15.06 8.82 7.64
C SER A 462 -13.88 7.89 7.96
N GLU A 463 -13.14 7.42 6.95
CA GLU A 463 -12.21 6.28 7.07
C GLU A 463 -10.71 6.66 7.08
N GLY A 464 -10.35 7.93 7.29
CA GLY A 464 -8.95 8.37 7.50
C GLY A 464 -8.08 8.40 6.23
N GLU A 465 -6.75 8.55 6.37
CA GLU A 465 -5.83 8.58 5.22
C GLU A 465 -5.67 7.20 4.55
N ASP A 466 -5.53 7.19 3.22
CA ASP A 466 -5.39 5.93 2.46
C ASP A 466 -4.07 5.21 2.75
N GLY A 467 -2.96 5.93 2.96
CA GLY A 467 -1.69 5.38 3.44
C GLY A 467 -1.05 4.26 2.60
N GLN A 468 -1.64 3.90 1.45
CA GLN A 468 -1.22 2.80 0.60
C GLN A 468 -1.34 3.18 -0.87
N PHE A 469 -0.33 2.87 -1.68
CA PHE A 469 -0.24 3.39 -3.06
C PHE A 469 -0.22 2.34 -4.16
N LEU A 470 -0.15 1.06 -3.79
CA LEU A 470 0.09 -0.03 -4.74
C LEU A 470 -1.17 -0.58 -5.43
N PHE A 471 -2.36 -0.34 -4.87
CA PHE A 471 -3.62 -0.62 -5.60
C PHE A 471 -3.76 0.40 -6.73
N PRO A 472 -3.87 0.04 -8.02
CA PRO A 472 -3.95 1.02 -9.11
C PRO A 472 -5.37 1.59 -9.29
N ILE A 473 -5.49 2.73 -9.96
CA ILE A 473 -6.78 3.09 -10.57
C ILE A 473 -7.01 2.13 -11.73
N ILE A 474 -8.14 1.41 -11.72
CA ILE A 474 -8.51 0.49 -12.80
C ILE A 474 -9.65 1.13 -13.57
N TYR A 475 -9.42 1.41 -14.85
CA TYR A 475 -10.45 1.97 -15.73
C TYR A 475 -10.71 1.06 -16.91
N ASN A 476 -11.94 0.58 -17.02
CA ASN A 476 -12.43 -0.14 -18.17
C ASN A 476 -13.15 0.82 -19.11
N LYS A 477 -12.50 1.14 -20.23
CA LYS A 477 -13.05 2.06 -21.21
C LYS A 477 -14.27 1.49 -21.95
N GLU A 478 -14.30 0.20 -22.27
CA GLU A 478 -15.39 -0.40 -23.04
C GLU A 478 -16.69 -0.42 -22.23
N LYS A 479 -16.58 -0.72 -20.94
CA LYS A 479 -17.71 -0.76 -20.01
C LYS A 479 -17.96 0.57 -19.29
N GLN A 480 -17.07 1.54 -19.47
CA GLN A 480 -17.14 2.84 -18.80
C GLN A 480 -17.14 2.67 -17.26
N ILE A 481 -16.30 1.78 -16.74
CA ILE A 481 -16.23 1.47 -15.31
C ILE A 481 -14.91 1.95 -14.73
N LEU A 482 -14.96 2.70 -13.64
CA LEU A 482 -13.81 3.18 -12.89
C LEU A 482 -13.82 2.56 -11.50
N ILE A 483 -12.73 1.87 -11.15
CA ILE A 483 -12.51 1.35 -9.80
C ILE A 483 -11.48 2.22 -9.10
N LEU A 484 -11.88 2.70 -7.93
CA LEU A 484 -11.06 3.47 -7.02
C LEU A 484 -10.97 2.74 -5.69
N LYS A 485 -9.80 2.78 -5.06
CA LYS A 485 -9.61 2.30 -3.69
C LYS A 485 -9.32 3.49 -2.80
N TYR A 486 -9.95 3.55 -1.63
CA TYR A 486 -9.64 4.54 -0.60
C TYR A 486 -9.90 3.95 0.78
N SER A 487 -8.93 4.08 1.67
CA SER A 487 -8.90 3.43 2.98
C SER A 487 -9.17 1.92 2.85
N ASN A 488 -10.10 1.38 3.62
CA ASN A 488 -10.52 -0.04 3.59
C ASN A 488 -11.57 -0.35 2.51
N SER A 489 -11.87 0.57 1.59
CA SER A 489 -13.01 0.45 0.69
C SER A 489 -12.61 0.46 -0.78
N ILE A 490 -13.24 -0.41 -1.58
CA ILE A 490 -13.17 -0.41 -3.05
C ILE A 490 -14.49 0.14 -3.60
N TYR A 491 -14.40 1.18 -4.41
CA TYR A 491 -15.53 1.88 -5.01
C TYR A 491 -15.57 1.59 -6.50
N ILE A 492 -16.75 1.25 -7.01
CA ILE A 492 -17.01 0.97 -8.40
C ILE A 492 -17.93 2.06 -8.93
N PHE A 493 -17.44 2.82 -9.89
CA PHE A 493 -18.17 3.89 -10.55
C PHE A 493 -18.48 3.52 -11.99
N LYS A 494 -19.69 3.84 -12.44
CA LYS A 494 -20.04 3.87 -13.85
C LYS A 494 -19.92 5.29 -14.36
N ASN A 495 -19.21 5.45 -15.45
CA ASN A 495 -19.08 6.70 -16.13
C ASN A 495 -20.30 6.94 -17.02
N HIS A 496 -20.90 8.11 -16.87
CA HIS A 496 -21.96 8.60 -17.75
C HIS A 496 -21.40 9.67 -18.70
N GLU A 497 -22.28 10.32 -19.47
CA GLU A 497 -21.89 11.43 -20.35
C GLU A 497 -21.04 12.46 -19.58
N ASP A 498 -20.02 13.01 -20.24
CA ASP A 498 -19.10 14.04 -19.74
C ASP A 498 -18.27 13.70 -18.48
N GLN A 499 -17.88 12.44 -18.28
CA GLN A 499 -17.04 12.03 -17.14
C GLN A 499 -17.74 12.21 -15.77
N GLN A 500 -19.07 12.13 -15.77
CA GLN A 500 -19.87 12.10 -14.55
C GLN A 500 -19.94 10.68 -14.00
N PHE A 501 -19.03 10.37 -13.09
CA PHE A 501 -18.95 9.07 -12.44
C PHE A 501 -20.02 8.93 -11.35
N LYS A 502 -20.91 7.95 -11.50
CA LYS A 502 -21.90 7.58 -10.47
C LYS A 502 -21.46 6.32 -9.75
N LEU A 503 -21.59 6.34 -8.42
CA LEU A 503 -21.26 5.19 -7.57
C LEU A 503 -22.27 4.08 -7.80
N GLU A 504 -21.80 2.93 -8.27
CA GLU A 504 -22.61 1.74 -8.53
C GLU A 504 -22.54 0.74 -7.37
N ALA A 505 -21.34 0.57 -6.79
CA ALA A 505 -21.10 -0.33 -5.68
C ALA A 505 -19.93 0.15 -4.80
N LYS A 506 -20.03 -0.14 -3.49
CA LYS A 506 -18.96 0.04 -2.50
C LYS A 506 -18.74 -1.30 -1.82
N ILE A 507 -17.52 -1.82 -1.90
CA ILE A 507 -17.09 -3.02 -1.19
C ILE A 507 -16.27 -2.57 0.02
N ASN A 508 -16.78 -2.83 1.22
CA ASN A 508 -16.06 -2.60 2.46
C ASN A 508 -15.16 -3.82 2.73
N CYS A 509 -13.85 -3.60 2.80
CA CYS A 509 -12.87 -4.61 3.18
C CYS A 509 -12.52 -4.47 4.66
N SER A 510 -11.80 -5.47 5.20
CA SER A 510 -11.43 -5.54 6.62
C SER A 510 -10.17 -4.74 6.95
N SER A 511 -9.44 -4.26 5.94
CA SER A 511 -8.20 -3.52 6.13
C SER A 511 -7.93 -2.53 5.01
N ASN A 512 -7.05 -1.58 5.27
CA ASN A 512 -6.58 -0.60 4.30
C ASN A 512 -5.51 -1.18 3.34
N SER A 513 -4.80 -2.22 3.77
CA SER A 513 -3.79 -2.91 2.94
C SER A 513 -4.48 -3.89 1.99
N ILE A 514 -5.00 -3.36 0.90
CA ILE A 514 -5.72 -4.08 -0.16
C ILE A 514 -4.95 -3.97 -1.46
N TYR A 515 -4.93 -5.06 -2.23
CA TYR A 515 -4.36 -5.12 -3.56
C TYR A 515 -5.34 -5.85 -4.45
N GLY A 516 -5.56 -5.37 -5.67
CA GLY A 516 -6.62 -5.88 -6.52
C GLY A 516 -6.33 -5.73 -7.99
N CYS A 517 -6.97 -6.57 -8.79
CA CYS A 517 -7.07 -6.42 -10.23
C CYS A 517 -8.46 -6.89 -10.69
N MET A 518 -8.85 -6.46 -11.88
CA MET A 518 -10.15 -6.79 -12.46
C MET A 518 -9.95 -7.39 -13.85
N THR A 519 -10.85 -8.30 -14.23
CA THR A 519 -10.93 -8.80 -15.60
C THR A 519 -11.33 -7.69 -16.58
N LYS A 520 -10.95 -7.84 -17.84
CA LYS A 520 -11.15 -6.92 -18.96
C LYS A 520 -12.60 -6.75 -19.34
N ASP A 521 -13.46 -7.71 -19.01
CA ASP A 521 -14.91 -7.56 -19.15
C ASP A 521 -15.55 -6.84 -17.96
N SER A 522 -14.75 -6.46 -16.95
CA SER A 522 -15.14 -5.93 -15.64
C SER A 522 -16.00 -6.86 -14.79
N LYS A 523 -16.12 -8.13 -15.17
CA LYS A 523 -17.04 -9.06 -14.52
C LYS A 523 -16.50 -9.59 -13.19
N TYR A 524 -15.19 -9.78 -13.06
CA TYR A 524 -14.59 -10.34 -11.86
C TYR A 524 -13.53 -9.40 -11.27
N LEU A 525 -13.72 -8.98 -10.03
CA LEU A 525 -12.69 -8.31 -9.23
C LEU A 525 -12.06 -9.32 -8.28
N ILE A 526 -10.74 -9.41 -8.32
CA ILE A 526 -9.96 -10.21 -7.39
C ILE A 526 -9.18 -9.23 -6.53
N TYR A 527 -9.32 -9.33 -5.22
CA TYR A 527 -8.52 -8.54 -4.29
C TYR A 527 -8.04 -9.35 -3.08
N TRP A 528 -6.86 -9.02 -2.60
CA TRP A 528 -6.28 -9.55 -1.36
C TRP A 528 -6.53 -8.58 -0.21
N ASP A 529 -6.98 -9.11 0.92
CA ASP A 529 -7.17 -8.35 2.16
C ASP A 529 -6.18 -8.80 3.23
N CYS A 530 -5.34 -7.88 3.70
CA CYS A 530 -4.31 -8.17 4.69
C CYS A 530 -4.83 -8.68 6.04
N SER A 531 -5.96 -8.17 6.52
CA SER A 531 -6.44 -8.56 7.85
C SER A 531 -7.13 -9.92 7.83
N LEU A 532 -7.77 -10.26 6.72
CA LEU A 532 -8.36 -11.58 6.53
C LEU A 532 -7.33 -12.61 6.06
N GLN A 533 -6.23 -12.16 5.43
CA GLN A 533 -5.28 -13.04 4.75
C GLN A 533 -5.97 -13.91 3.69
N LEU A 534 -6.86 -13.29 2.90
CA LEU A 534 -7.68 -13.96 1.89
C LEU A 534 -7.57 -13.24 0.55
N PHE A 535 -7.52 -14.00 -0.54
CA PHE A 535 -8.03 -13.54 -1.82
C PHE A 535 -9.55 -13.65 -1.83
N ASN A 536 -10.21 -12.59 -2.25
CA ASN A 536 -11.65 -12.48 -2.45
C ASN A 536 -11.91 -12.34 -3.95
N ILE A 537 -12.80 -13.17 -4.48
CA ILE A 537 -13.25 -13.09 -5.88
C ILE A 537 -14.72 -12.66 -5.90
N GLN A 538 -14.97 -11.46 -6.43
CA GLN A 538 -16.29 -10.88 -6.55
C GLN A 538 -16.74 -10.89 -8.00
N GLU A 539 -17.96 -11.32 -8.27
CA GLU A 539 -18.60 -11.25 -9.59
C GLU A 539 -19.61 -10.11 -9.64
N PHE A 540 -19.53 -9.28 -10.67
CA PHE A 540 -20.44 -8.18 -10.94
C PHE A 540 -21.39 -8.53 -12.09
N ASN A 541 -22.67 -8.23 -11.89
CA ASN A 541 -23.72 -8.41 -12.89
C ASN A 541 -24.21 -7.05 -13.37
N TYR A 542 -23.63 -6.58 -14.47
CA TYR A 542 -24.09 -5.37 -15.17
C TYR A 542 -25.38 -5.70 -15.91
N GLN A 543 -26.49 -5.09 -15.51
CA GLN A 543 -27.77 -5.16 -16.23
C GLN A 543 -27.77 -4.25 -17.46
#